data_AF-A0A1F1IE86-F1
#
_entry.id   AF-A0A1F1IE86-F1
#
_cell.length_a   1.000
_cell.length_b   1.000
_cell.length_c   1.000
_cell.angle_alpha   90.00
_cell.angle_beta   90.00
_cell.angle_gamma   90.00
#
_symmetry.space_group_name_H-M   'P 1'
#
loop_
_entity.id
_entity.type
_entity.pdbx_description
1 polymer ?
#
loop_
_entity_poly.entity_id
_entity_poly.type
_entity_poly.pdbx_seq_one_letter_code
_entity_poly.pdbx_strand_id
1 'polypeptide(L)'
;MRTAQDEAGLDGGEPYEDSVPISLVAHWSFCPRRAWLEAMGEKAPQVAQMAEGTAAHRRVDTPSAGEGDTVRAVDVRERTLGFHGRIDRAERLPSGALRIIEHKATPVKRSPTVSEANRLQLTLQTMALEAMGHEVAAAQVYFTHHHRNVPVDLDDADRSAAVAAVEATRKVVSSTRAPAPLSDDPKCMRCSHSSVCLPEERQEAAVVRRIVPPDPTGEVVHLTAPGSRASLSRGRLTVVQGDEKLASVPLERMTAVVVHGNVDLSGALLREMMWRGLPGVWCTGTGRVVGWTNGVRSPNGGARFRQFEVAAQGRVDVAREFIAAKISNQATILRRFGGDASVVAQLRSATRMALTAPTEQELFGIEGRAATAYFDRFPRLLSDAVDSSIGANFPGRVGRGAVDELNVALNYGYGMLLGEVIRAVLACGLDPHAGLLHSPGRNKPALALDLMEEFRAPLVDAAVLTAFNNGEFGERSFTHVLGGARFTQHGRRKLISGVERRLVTEFMHPVFQYRMTWRRAIEVQARMFLGVLDGTQPTYKGIRVR
;
A
#
# COMPACT_ATOMS: atom_id res chain seq x y z
N MET A 1 -25.17 5.30 -52.92
CA MET A 1 -24.25 6.44 -53.05
C MET A 1 -23.46 6.52 -51.75
N ARG A 2 -22.15 6.31 -51.83
CA ARG A 2 -21.20 6.27 -50.71
C ARG A 2 -21.01 7.65 -50.08
N THR A 3 -20.72 7.68 -48.77
CA THR A 3 -19.63 8.44 -48.10
C THR A 3 -19.55 7.89 -46.67
N ALA A 4 -18.53 7.13 -46.25
CA ALA A 4 -17.11 7.47 -46.06
C ALA A 4 -16.90 8.56 -44.97
N GLN A 5 -16.62 8.10 -43.75
CA GLN A 5 -15.91 8.76 -42.63
C GLN A 5 -15.87 7.73 -41.47
N ASP A 6 -15.17 6.61 -41.64
CA ASP A 6 -13.86 6.37 -41.02
C ASP A 6 -12.99 7.62 -40.80
N GLU A 7 -12.61 7.86 -39.54
CA GLU A 7 -11.27 8.30 -39.05
C GLU A 7 -11.39 9.04 -37.70
N ALA A 8 -11.23 8.31 -36.59
CA ALA A 8 -10.56 8.70 -35.34
C ALA A 8 -10.85 7.64 -34.26
N GLY A 9 -10.13 6.51 -34.31
CA GLY A 9 -10.18 5.45 -33.32
C GLY A 9 -9.61 5.90 -31.96
N LEU A 10 -10.46 6.49 -31.13
CA LEU A 10 -10.35 6.43 -29.67
C LEU A 10 -11.37 5.39 -29.21
N ASP A 11 -11.12 4.13 -29.54
CA ASP A 11 -11.93 3.02 -29.06
C ASP A 11 -11.55 2.73 -27.59
N GLY A 12 -12.06 3.57 -26.70
CA GLY A 12 -12.09 3.34 -25.26
C GLY A 12 -13.27 2.47 -24.86
N GLY A 13 -13.60 1.44 -25.66
CA GLY A 13 -14.57 0.42 -25.28
C GLY A 13 -14.20 -0.16 -23.93
N GLU A 14 -15.16 -0.20 -23.00
CA GLU A 14 -15.01 -0.94 -21.75
C GLU A 14 -14.48 -2.34 -22.08
N PRO A 15 -13.37 -2.79 -21.48
CA PRO A 15 -12.79 -4.07 -21.85
C PRO A 15 -13.75 -5.17 -21.39
N TYR A 16 -14.58 -5.62 -22.33
CA TYR A 16 -15.23 -6.92 -22.41
C TYR A 16 -15.52 -7.54 -21.02
N GLU A 17 -16.61 -7.12 -20.38
CA GLU A 17 -16.95 -7.44 -18.97
C GLU A 17 -16.81 -8.93 -18.60
N ASP A 18 -17.01 -9.85 -19.56
CA ASP A 18 -16.98 -11.30 -19.33
C ASP A 18 -15.74 -12.04 -19.86
N SER A 19 -14.72 -11.33 -20.36
CA SER A 19 -13.52 -11.95 -20.93
C SER A 19 -12.34 -11.98 -19.95
N VAL A 20 -11.59 -13.09 -19.96
CA VAL A 20 -10.43 -13.27 -19.07
C VAL A 20 -9.14 -12.85 -19.79
N PRO A 21 -8.29 -12.00 -19.18
CA PRO A 21 -6.97 -11.70 -19.74
C PRO A 21 -6.05 -12.92 -19.73
N ILE A 22 -5.32 -13.19 -20.82
CA ILE A 22 -4.33 -14.29 -20.92
C ILE A 22 -3.29 -14.19 -19.80
N SER A 23 -2.85 -12.98 -19.45
CA SER A 23 -1.93 -12.73 -18.34
C SER A 23 -2.46 -13.22 -17.00
N LEU A 24 -3.77 -13.10 -16.78
CA LEU A 24 -4.44 -13.53 -15.57
C LEU A 24 -4.51 -15.07 -15.46
N VAL A 25 -4.69 -15.75 -16.60
CA VAL A 25 -4.62 -17.23 -16.68
C VAL A 25 -3.21 -17.73 -16.35
N ALA A 26 -2.18 -17.08 -16.89
CA ALA A 26 -0.79 -17.37 -16.55
C ALA A 26 -0.52 -17.15 -15.04
N HIS A 27 -1.11 -16.12 -14.44
CA HIS A 27 -1.02 -15.89 -12.99
C HIS A 27 -1.78 -16.93 -12.17
N TRP A 28 -2.91 -17.42 -12.66
CA TRP A 28 -3.68 -18.47 -12.01
C TRP A 28 -2.90 -19.79 -11.97
N SER A 29 -2.26 -20.17 -13.08
CA SER A 29 -1.37 -21.35 -13.14
C SER A 29 -0.22 -21.26 -12.13
N PHE A 30 0.30 -20.05 -11.89
CA PHE A 30 1.26 -19.84 -10.81
C PHE A 30 0.59 -20.02 -9.43
N CYS A 31 -0.47 -19.27 -9.14
CA CYS A 31 -1.22 -19.31 -7.89
C CYS A 31 -2.63 -18.71 -8.07
N PRO A 32 -3.71 -19.47 -7.78
CA PRO A 32 -5.09 -18.96 -7.88
C PRO A 32 -5.33 -17.69 -7.07
N ARG A 33 -4.76 -17.60 -5.87
CA ARG A 33 -4.88 -16.39 -5.02
C ARG A 33 -4.23 -15.17 -5.67
N ARG A 34 -3.10 -15.35 -6.37
CA ARG A 34 -2.43 -14.25 -7.07
C ARG A 34 -3.31 -13.72 -8.20
N ALA A 35 -3.90 -14.60 -9.01
CA ALA A 35 -4.84 -14.19 -10.04
C ALA A 35 -6.03 -13.41 -9.45
N TRP A 36 -6.59 -13.88 -8.33
CA TRP A 36 -7.66 -13.16 -7.65
C TRP A 36 -7.23 -11.75 -7.21
N LEU A 37 -6.06 -11.60 -6.57
CA LEU A 37 -5.57 -10.30 -6.11
C LEU A 37 -5.39 -9.32 -7.28
N GLU A 38 -4.77 -9.76 -8.37
CA GLU A 38 -4.58 -8.92 -9.56
C GLU A 38 -5.91 -8.56 -10.24
N ALA A 39 -6.88 -9.47 -10.26
CA ALA A 39 -8.24 -9.20 -10.75
C ALA A 39 -8.97 -8.14 -9.90
N MET A 40 -8.73 -8.14 -8.58
CA MET A 40 -9.23 -7.10 -7.68
C MET A 40 -8.45 -5.78 -7.79
N GLY A 41 -7.47 -5.68 -8.69
CA GLY A 41 -6.70 -4.47 -8.96
C GLY A 41 -5.48 -4.27 -8.05
N GLU A 42 -5.16 -5.24 -7.18
CA GLU A 42 -3.93 -5.20 -6.39
C GLU A 42 -2.72 -5.30 -7.31
N LYS A 43 -1.67 -4.56 -6.98
CA LYS A 43 -0.42 -4.56 -7.73
C LYS A 43 0.72 -4.93 -6.81
N ALA A 44 1.65 -5.73 -7.31
CA ALA A 44 2.94 -5.92 -6.64
C ALA A 44 3.58 -4.53 -6.41
N PRO A 45 4.19 -4.29 -5.23
CA PRO A 45 4.99 -3.10 -5.02
C PRO A 45 6.03 -2.97 -6.14
N GLN A 46 6.25 -1.76 -6.63
CA GLN A 46 7.21 -1.49 -7.70
C GLN A 46 8.64 -1.75 -7.19
N VAL A 47 9.08 -3.00 -7.22
CA VAL A 47 10.48 -3.35 -6.96
C VAL A 47 11.30 -2.77 -8.11
N ALA A 48 12.44 -2.15 -7.82
CA ALA A 48 13.35 -1.59 -8.83
C ALA A 48 13.69 -2.59 -9.96
N GLN A 49 13.64 -3.90 -9.70
CA GLN A 49 13.82 -4.96 -10.71
C GLN A 49 12.67 -5.04 -11.74
N MET A 50 11.42 -4.74 -11.35
CA MET A 50 10.31 -4.67 -12.31
C MET A 50 10.39 -3.41 -13.18
N ALA A 51 10.99 -2.32 -12.67
CA ALA A 51 11.19 -1.09 -13.43
C ALA A 51 12.20 -1.26 -14.58
N GLU A 52 13.22 -2.11 -14.46
CA GLU A 52 14.09 -2.50 -15.58
C GLU A 52 13.30 -3.26 -16.67
N GLY A 53 12.40 -4.16 -16.26
CA GLY A 53 11.47 -4.84 -17.17
C GLY A 53 10.48 -3.89 -17.83
N THR A 54 9.87 -2.96 -17.08
CA THR A 54 8.92 -1.97 -17.61
C THR A 54 9.60 -0.92 -18.51
N ALA A 55 10.84 -0.55 -18.22
CA ALA A 55 11.64 0.34 -19.09
C ALA A 55 12.07 -0.37 -20.39
N ALA A 56 12.35 -1.68 -20.33
CA ALA A 56 12.55 -2.50 -21.52
C ALA A 56 11.24 -2.66 -22.32
N HIS A 57 10.09 -2.82 -21.66
CA HIS A 57 8.77 -2.86 -22.28
C HIS A 57 8.35 -1.53 -22.92
N ARG A 58 8.71 -0.37 -22.34
CA ARG A 58 8.45 0.95 -22.96
C ARG A 58 9.12 1.14 -24.32
N ARG A 59 10.20 0.41 -24.64
CA ARG A 59 10.79 0.38 -25.99
C ARG A 59 10.01 -0.50 -26.97
N VAL A 60 9.11 -1.36 -26.47
CA VAL A 60 8.26 -2.28 -27.25
C VAL A 60 6.83 -1.75 -27.37
N ASP A 61 6.37 -0.90 -26.44
CA ASP A 61 5.01 -0.32 -26.41
C ASP A 61 4.76 0.78 -27.46
N THR A 62 5.74 1.14 -28.29
CA THR A 62 5.49 1.99 -29.46
C THR A 62 5.03 1.09 -30.61
N PRO A 63 3.81 1.27 -31.17
CA PRO A 63 3.42 0.59 -32.39
C PRO A 63 4.25 1.16 -33.54
N SER A 64 5.46 0.63 -33.72
CA SER A 64 6.16 0.75 -34.98
C SER A 64 5.69 -0.42 -35.83
N ALA A 65 5.05 -0.13 -36.97
CA ALA A 65 5.14 -1.05 -38.10
C ALA A 65 6.65 -1.24 -38.35
N GLY A 66 7.21 -2.33 -37.85
CA GLY A 66 8.63 -2.60 -38.02
C GLY A 66 8.93 -2.75 -39.51
N GLU A 67 10.10 -2.30 -39.94
CA GLU A 67 10.65 -2.70 -41.23
C GLU A 67 10.71 -4.24 -41.29
N GLY A 68 9.97 -4.86 -42.21
CA GLY A 68 9.96 -6.31 -42.48
C GLY A 68 8.87 -7.13 -41.77
N ASP A 69 8.91 -8.45 -41.97
CA ASP A 69 7.93 -9.49 -41.55
C ASP A 69 7.64 -9.60 -40.03
N THR A 70 8.03 -8.64 -39.18
CA THR A 70 7.84 -8.68 -37.73
C THR A 70 6.76 -7.70 -37.26
N VAL A 71 5.77 -8.21 -36.52
CA VAL A 71 4.74 -7.42 -35.85
C VAL A 71 4.95 -7.47 -34.33
N ARG A 72 4.77 -6.36 -33.62
CA ARG A 72 4.95 -6.25 -32.16
C ARG A 72 3.67 -5.77 -31.49
N ALA A 73 3.47 -6.14 -30.22
CA ALA A 73 2.36 -5.71 -29.39
C ALA A 73 0.99 -5.90 -30.05
N VAL A 74 0.73 -7.11 -30.55
CA VAL A 74 -0.53 -7.45 -31.24
C VAL A 74 -1.59 -7.82 -30.22
N ASP A 75 -2.70 -7.09 -30.19
CA ASP A 75 -3.87 -7.46 -29.38
C ASP A 75 -4.63 -8.60 -30.05
N VAL A 76 -4.91 -9.65 -29.28
CA VAL A 76 -5.56 -10.87 -29.74
C VAL A 76 -6.75 -11.23 -28.85
N ARG A 77 -7.75 -11.89 -29.45
CA ARG A 77 -8.97 -12.30 -28.74
C ARG A 77 -9.55 -13.59 -29.28
N GLU A 78 -10.15 -14.36 -28.39
CA GLU A 78 -10.98 -15.52 -28.71
C GLU A 78 -12.37 -15.28 -28.08
N ARG A 79 -13.42 -15.26 -28.90
CA ARG A 79 -14.75 -14.81 -28.49
C ARG A 79 -15.60 -15.92 -27.85
N THR A 80 -15.39 -17.17 -28.23
CA THR A 80 -16.25 -18.29 -27.83
C THR A 80 -15.97 -18.74 -26.39
N LEU A 81 -14.70 -18.94 -26.08
CA LEU A 81 -14.12 -19.25 -24.77
C LEU A 81 -13.94 -17.97 -23.92
N GLY A 82 -13.99 -16.80 -24.56
CA GLY A 82 -14.04 -15.49 -23.90
C GLY A 82 -12.74 -15.14 -23.18
N PHE A 83 -11.65 -15.01 -23.93
CA PHE A 83 -10.37 -14.51 -23.41
C PHE A 83 -9.69 -13.56 -24.39
N HIS A 84 -8.84 -12.69 -23.87
CA HIS A 84 -8.10 -11.72 -24.67
C HIS A 84 -6.69 -11.51 -24.12
N GLY A 85 -5.78 -10.99 -24.93
CA GLY A 85 -4.45 -10.66 -24.46
C GLY A 85 -3.63 -9.96 -25.51
N ARG A 86 -2.33 -9.87 -25.25
CA ARG A 86 -1.37 -9.23 -26.13
C ARG A 86 -0.22 -10.17 -26.42
N ILE A 87 0.25 -10.16 -27.66
CA ILE A 87 1.45 -10.87 -28.11
C ILE A 87 2.60 -9.87 -28.16
N ASP A 88 3.69 -10.19 -27.46
CA ASP A 88 4.89 -9.34 -27.43
C ASP A 88 5.46 -9.16 -28.85
N ARG A 89 5.66 -10.28 -29.55
CA ARG A 89 6.24 -10.32 -30.90
C ARG A 89 5.69 -11.50 -31.70
N ALA A 90 5.34 -11.23 -32.96
CA ALA A 90 5.00 -12.23 -33.97
C ALA A 90 5.86 -12.00 -35.23
N GLU A 91 6.39 -13.06 -35.80
CA GLU A 91 7.13 -13.04 -37.08
C GLU A 91 6.29 -13.75 -38.14
N ARG A 92 6.10 -13.13 -39.31
CA ARG A 92 5.53 -13.78 -40.48
C ARG A 92 6.61 -14.60 -41.17
N LEU A 93 6.31 -15.87 -41.43
CA LEU A 93 7.19 -16.78 -42.14
C LEU A 93 6.98 -16.63 -43.65
N PRO A 94 7.93 -17.11 -44.49
CA PRO A 94 7.77 -17.09 -45.95
C PRO A 94 6.49 -17.81 -46.45
N SER A 95 5.95 -18.75 -45.68
CA SER A 95 4.68 -19.43 -45.97
C SER A 95 3.44 -18.57 -45.73
N GLY A 96 3.59 -17.40 -45.10
CA GLY A 96 2.49 -16.55 -44.65
C GLY A 96 2.02 -16.84 -43.22
N ALA A 97 2.35 -18.01 -42.66
CA ALA A 97 2.06 -18.39 -41.27
C ALA A 97 2.86 -17.58 -40.25
N LEU A 98 2.37 -17.51 -39.01
CA LEU A 98 3.00 -16.74 -37.93
C LEU A 98 3.84 -17.64 -37.02
N ARG A 99 4.94 -17.07 -36.50
CA ARG A 99 5.70 -17.57 -35.35
C ARG A 99 5.53 -16.60 -34.18
N ILE A 100 5.06 -17.12 -33.05
CA ILE A 100 4.86 -16.32 -31.82
C ILE A 100 6.11 -16.40 -30.95
N ILE A 101 6.53 -15.25 -30.41
CA ILE A 101 7.70 -15.15 -29.51
C ILE A 101 7.31 -14.39 -28.24
N GLU A 102 7.28 -15.10 -27.12
CA GLU A 102 7.03 -14.52 -25.80
C GLU A 102 8.34 -14.13 -25.12
N HIS A 103 8.47 -12.88 -24.65
CA HIS A 103 9.69 -12.42 -24.00
C HIS A 103 9.62 -12.64 -22.49
N LYS A 104 10.63 -13.33 -21.91
CA LYS A 104 10.74 -13.51 -20.46
C LYS A 104 12.11 -13.13 -19.93
N ALA A 105 12.12 -12.28 -18.91
CA ALA A 105 13.29 -12.04 -18.08
C ALA A 105 13.45 -13.19 -17.08
N THR A 106 14.46 -14.04 -17.29
CA THR A 106 14.88 -15.03 -16.29
C THR A 106 16.17 -14.57 -15.63
N PRO A 107 16.29 -14.60 -14.28
CA PRO A 107 17.53 -14.22 -13.62
C PRO A 107 18.74 -14.92 -14.24
N VAL A 108 19.83 -14.16 -14.45
CA VAL A 108 21.06 -14.64 -15.12
C VAL A 108 21.57 -15.95 -14.52
N LYS A 109 21.41 -16.16 -13.20
CA LYS A 109 21.87 -17.35 -12.47
C LYS A 109 21.01 -18.61 -12.69
N ARG A 110 19.90 -18.54 -13.42
CA ARG A 110 18.99 -19.69 -13.63
C ARG A 110 19.00 -20.14 -15.08
N SER A 111 18.86 -21.45 -15.27
CA SER A 111 18.66 -22.04 -16.59
C SER A 111 17.39 -21.51 -17.25
N PRO A 112 17.43 -21.15 -18.54
CA PRO A 112 16.24 -20.76 -19.30
C PRO A 112 15.34 -21.98 -19.53
N THR A 113 14.35 -22.18 -18.65
CA THR A 113 13.39 -23.29 -18.73
C THR A 113 11.99 -22.75 -18.97
N VAL A 114 11.28 -23.33 -19.94
CA VAL A 114 9.88 -23.00 -20.24
C VAL A 114 9.00 -23.53 -19.11
N SER A 115 8.25 -22.63 -18.46
CA SER A 115 7.31 -23.00 -17.40
C SER A 115 5.93 -23.39 -17.96
N GLU A 116 5.11 -24.05 -17.14
CA GLU A 116 3.71 -24.34 -17.46
C GLU A 116 2.93 -23.07 -17.83
N ALA A 117 3.14 -21.98 -17.10
CA ALA A 117 2.55 -20.68 -17.41
C ALA A 117 2.99 -20.13 -18.77
N ASN A 118 4.21 -20.43 -19.23
CA ASN A 118 4.66 -20.05 -20.57
C ASN A 118 3.96 -20.86 -21.66
N ARG A 119 3.79 -22.17 -21.45
CA ARG A 119 3.04 -23.03 -22.36
C ARG A 119 1.59 -22.55 -22.47
N LEU A 120 0.90 -22.38 -21.34
CA LEU A 120 -0.48 -21.87 -21.31
C LEU A 120 -0.61 -20.52 -22.02
N GLN A 121 0.31 -19.57 -21.78
CA GLN A 121 0.29 -18.26 -22.42
C GLN A 121 0.44 -18.37 -23.95
N LEU A 122 1.41 -19.16 -24.43
CA LEU A 122 1.63 -19.37 -25.86
C LEU A 122 0.44 -20.11 -26.50
N THR A 123 -0.12 -21.13 -25.84
CA THR A 123 -1.30 -21.85 -26.33
C THR A 123 -2.50 -20.92 -26.50
N LEU A 124 -2.80 -20.08 -25.50
CA LEU A 124 -3.90 -19.12 -25.59
C LEU A 124 -3.66 -18.07 -26.68
N GLN A 125 -2.43 -17.57 -26.82
CA GLN A 125 -2.08 -16.64 -27.91
C GLN A 125 -2.26 -17.28 -29.29
N THR A 126 -1.85 -18.55 -29.46
CA THR A 126 -2.06 -19.34 -30.67
C THR A 126 -3.54 -19.50 -30.98
N MET A 127 -4.34 -19.97 -30.01
CA MET A 127 -5.78 -20.15 -30.17
C MET A 127 -6.50 -18.85 -30.53
N ALA A 128 -6.10 -17.72 -29.94
CA ALA A 128 -6.67 -16.42 -30.26
C ALA A 128 -6.33 -15.96 -31.69
N LEU A 129 -5.09 -16.17 -32.15
CA LEU A 129 -4.71 -15.85 -33.53
C LEU A 129 -5.47 -16.71 -34.55
N GLU A 130 -5.62 -18.00 -34.28
CA GLU A 130 -6.38 -18.92 -35.13
C GLU A 130 -7.85 -18.51 -35.22
N ALA A 131 -8.47 -18.16 -34.09
CA ALA A 131 -9.84 -17.64 -34.06
C ALA A 131 -10.00 -16.29 -34.80
N MET A 132 -8.92 -15.52 -34.93
CA MET A 132 -8.85 -14.31 -35.75
C MET A 132 -8.55 -14.59 -37.23
N GLY A 133 -8.38 -15.85 -37.63
CA GLY A 133 -8.13 -16.26 -39.02
C GLY A 133 -6.65 -16.28 -39.42
N HIS A 134 -5.73 -16.33 -38.45
CA HIS A 134 -4.29 -16.44 -38.71
C HIS A 134 -3.76 -17.85 -38.42
N GLU A 135 -2.98 -18.40 -39.35
CA GLU A 135 -2.26 -19.67 -39.14
C GLU A 135 -1.00 -19.44 -38.30
N VAL A 136 -0.78 -20.28 -37.29
CA VAL A 136 0.40 -20.25 -36.42
C VAL A 136 1.20 -21.54 -36.61
N ALA A 137 2.43 -21.41 -37.11
CA ALA A 137 3.29 -22.55 -37.43
C ALA A 137 4.30 -22.88 -36.31
N ALA A 138 4.60 -21.94 -35.41
CA ALA A 138 5.58 -22.16 -34.35
C ALA A 138 5.38 -21.21 -33.16
N ALA A 139 5.74 -21.68 -31.96
CA ALA A 139 5.74 -20.89 -30.73
C ALA A 139 7.10 -21.01 -30.01
N GLN A 140 7.60 -19.91 -29.44
CA GLN A 140 8.90 -19.87 -28.78
C GLN A 140 8.89 -18.92 -27.56
N VAL A 141 9.77 -19.19 -26.60
CA VAL A 141 10.08 -18.26 -25.50
C VAL A 141 11.48 -17.68 -25.71
N TYR A 142 11.58 -16.35 -25.75
CA TYR A 142 12.86 -15.64 -25.76
C TYR A 142 13.26 -15.23 -24.34
N PHE A 143 14.37 -15.78 -23.86
CA PHE A 143 14.94 -15.43 -22.57
C PHE A 143 15.88 -14.24 -22.70
N THR A 144 15.44 -13.04 -22.28
CA THR A 144 16.15 -11.78 -22.53
C THR A 144 17.54 -11.72 -21.94
N HIS A 145 17.74 -12.20 -20.71
CA HIS A 145 19.05 -12.22 -20.05
C HIS A 145 20.03 -13.26 -20.63
N HIS A 146 19.51 -14.29 -21.29
CA HIS A 146 20.32 -15.36 -21.90
C HIS A 146 20.45 -15.20 -23.42
N HIS A 147 19.75 -14.21 -24.00
CA HIS A 147 19.64 -13.98 -25.43
C HIS A 147 19.32 -15.25 -26.24
N ARG A 148 18.45 -16.11 -25.72
CA ARG A 148 18.17 -17.45 -26.28
C ARG A 148 16.67 -17.65 -26.55
N ASN A 149 16.35 -18.13 -27.76
CA ASN A 149 15.03 -18.67 -28.09
C ASN A 149 14.96 -20.16 -27.71
N VAL A 150 13.87 -20.55 -27.06
CA VAL A 150 13.55 -21.96 -26.79
C VAL A 150 12.24 -22.28 -27.47
N PRO A 151 12.22 -23.20 -28.46
CA PRO A 151 10.99 -23.61 -29.12
C PRO A 151 10.07 -24.34 -28.15
N VAL A 152 8.77 -24.20 -28.37
CA VAL A 152 7.72 -24.84 -27.58
C VAL A 152 6.78 -25.53 -28.55
N ASP A 153 6.83 -26.85 -28.56
CA ASP A 153 5.86 -27.68 -29.28
C ASP A 153 4.57 -27.70 -28.46
N LEU A 154 3.48 -27.25 -29.07
CA LEU A 154 2.14 -27.16 -28.49
C LEU A 154 1.26 -28.25 -29.09
N ASP A 155 0.56 -29.00 -28.26
CA ASP A 155 -0.32 -30.11 -28.68
C ASP A 155 -1.78 -29.91 -28.24
N ASP A 156 -2.64 -30.90 -28.54
CA ASP A 156 -4.06 -30.87 -28.16
C ASP A 156 -4.28 -30.98 -26.64
N ALA A 157 -3.32 -31.56 -25.90
CA ALA A 157 -3.37 -31.62 -24.45
C ALA A 157 -3.11 -30.22 -23.85
N ASP A 158 -2.15 -29.47 -24.40
CA ASP A 158 -1.90 -28.07 -24.05
C ASP A 158 -3.16 -27.21 -24.32
N ARG A 159 -3.86 -27.42 -25.45
CA ARG A 159 -5.12 -26.72 -25.78
C ARG A 159 -6.21 -27.04 -24.76
N SER A 160 -6.39 -28.31 -24.43
CA SER A 160 -7.37 -28.76 -23.43
C SER A 160 -7.07 -28.18 -22.05
N ALA A 161 -5.80 -28.15 -21.65
CA ALA A 161 -5.36 -27.53 -20.40
C ALA A 161 -5.57 -26.01 -20.40
N ALA A 162 -5.36 -25.33 -21.53
CA ALA A 162 -5.60 -23.90 -21.68
C ALA A 162 -7.08 -23.54 -21.50
N VAL A 163 -7.99 -24.31 -22.10
CA VAL A 163 -9.45 -24.14 -21.92
C VAL A 163 -9.84 -24.31 -20.45
N ALA A 164 -9.40 -25.40 -19.82
CA ALA A 164 -9.67 -25.65 -18.40
C ALA A 164 -9.11 -24.55 -17.48
N ALA A 165 -7.92 -24.03 -17.80
CA ALA A 165 -7.30 -22.94 -17.06
C ALA A 165 -8.07 -21.61 -17.20
N VAL A 166 -8.63 -21.31 -18.37
CA VAL A 166 -9.50 -20.13 -18.58
C VAL A 166 -10.75 -20.24 -17.71
N GLU A 167 -11.43 -21.39 -17.73
CA GLU A 167 -12.63 -21.63 -16.91
C GLU A 167 -12.34 -21.54 -15.41
N ALA A 168 -11.26 -22.17 -14.96
CA ALA A 168 -10.84 -22.14 -13.57
C ALA A 168 -10.44 -20.72 -13.12
N THR A 169 -9.75 -19.96 -13.99
CA THR A 169 -9.42 -18.56 -13.73
C THR A 169 -10.69 -17.73 -13.59
N ARG A 170 -11.65 -17.89 -14.51
CA ARG A 170 -12.95 -17.20 -14.47
C ARG A 170 -13.67 -17.43 -13.14
N LYS A 171 -13.79 -18.69 -12.72
CA LYS A 171 -14.40 -19.08 -11.44
C LYS A 171 -13.72 -18.45 -10.23
N VAL A 172 -12.38 -18.35 -10.27
CA VAL A 172 -11.61 -17.73 -9.20
C VAL A 172 -11.89 -16.23 -9.15
N VAL A 173 -11.78 -15.51 -10.26
CA VAL A 173 -11.86 -14.04 -10.27
C VAL A 173 -13.27 -13.51 -10.07
N SER A 174 -14.29 -14.31 -10.38
CA SER A 174 -15.69 -13.99 -10.07
C SER A 174 -16.06 -14.27 -8.60
N SER A 175 -15.19 -14.89 -7.81
CA SER A 175 -15.44 -15.18 -6.40
C SER A 175 -15.38 -13.91 -5.55
N THR A 176 -16.35 -13.74 -4.65
CA THR A 176 -16.36 -12.64 -3.67
C THR A 176 -15.31 -12.79 -2.56
N ARG A 177 -14.80 -14.01 -2.38
CA ARG A 177 -13.77 -14.37 -1.40
C ARG A 177 -12.50 -14.82 -2.10
N ALA A 178 -11.36 -14.34 -1.64
CA ALA A 178 -10.08 -14.75 -2.19
C ALA A 178 -9.78 -16.22 -1.83
N PRO A 179 -9.19 -17.01 -2.74
CA PRO A 179 -8.66 -18.33 -2.41
C PRO A 179 -7.63 -18.26 -1.27
N ALA A 180 -7.53 -19.29 -0.44
CA ALA A 180 -6.50 -19.34 0.60
C ALA A 180 -5.09 -19.22 -0.02
N PRO A 181 -4.11 -18.63 0.70
CA PRO A 181 -2.72 -18.69 0.27
C PRO A 181 -2.24 -20.14 0.15
N LEU A 182 -1.22 -20.37 -0.69
CA LEU A 182 -0.58 -21.68 -0.75
C LEU A 182 0.10 -21.98 0.59
N SER A 183 -0.07 -23.20 1.09
CA SER A 183 0.51 -23.65 2.36
C SER A 183 1.95 -24.08 2.15
N ASP A 184 2.92 -23.40 2.78
CA ASP A 184 4.36 -23.71 2.76
C ASP A 184 4.96 -23.94 1.35
N ASP A 185 4.38 -23.33 0.32
CA ASP A 185 4.78 -23.53 -1.06
C ASP A 185 5.99 -22.64 -1.42
N PRO A 186 7.06 -23.20 -2.02
CA PRO A 186 8.24 -22.44 -2.44
C PRO A 186 7.97 -21.35 -3.49
N LYS A 187 6.83 -21.40 -4.20
CA LYS A 187 6.34 -20.34 -5.08
C LYS A 187 6.14 -19.03 -4.31
N CYS A 188 5.65 -19.06 -3.07
CA CYS A 188 5.35 -17.85 -2.30
C CYS A 188 6.62 -17.02 -2.01
N MET A 189 7.78 -17.65 -1.80
CA MET A 189 9.07 -16.96 -1.62
C MET A 189 9.51 -16.14 -2.84
N ARG A 190 8.98 -16.45 -4.02
CA ARG A 190 9.33 -15.82 -5.30
C ARG A 190 8.18 -15.00 -5.87
N CYS A 191 7.06 -14.92 -5.15
CA CYS A 191 5.87 -14.23 -5.59
C CYS A 191 6.05 -12.71 -5.41
N SER A 192 5.90 -11.96 -6.48
CA SER A 192 5.91 -10.49 -6.45
C SER A 192 4.79 -9.90 -5.59
N HIS A 193 3.70 -10.64 -5.39
CA HIS A 193 2.55 -10.25 -4.57
C HIS A 193 2.63 -10.80 -3.14
N SER A 194 3.74 -11.40 -2.71
CA SER A 194 3.85 -11.93 -1.33
C SER A 194 3.60 -10.87 -0.25
N SER A 195 4.04 -9.62 -0.48
CA SER A 195 3.77 -8.47 0.39
C SER A 195 2.31 -7.99 0.39
N VAL A 196 1.52 -8.32 -0.63
CA VAL A 196 0.08 -8.03 -0.68
C VAL A 196 -0.70 -9.20 -0.08
N CYS A 197 -0.30 -10.41 -0.48
CA CYS A 197 -0.93 -11.66 -0.13
C CYS A 197 -0.81 -11.96 1.36
N LEU A 198 0.36 -11.67 1.95
CA LEU A 198 0.69 -11.92 3.36
C LEU A 198 0.48 -13.39 3.79
N PRO A 199 1.01 -14.38 3.04
CA PRO A 199 0.69 -15.78 3.26
C PRO A 199 1.06 -16.28 4.66
N GLU A 200 2.04 -15.65 5.31
CA GLU A 200 2.54 -16.05 6.64
C GLU A 200 1.75 -15.38 7.77
N GLU A 201 1.32 -14.15 7.55
CA GLU A 201 0.63 -13.34 8.54
C GLU A 201 -0.85 -13.75 8.70
N ARG A 202 -1.47 -14.36 7.67
CA ARG A 202 -2.89 -14.76 7.70
C ARG A 202 -3.23 -15.73 8.83
N GLN A 203 -2.25 -16.50 9.29
CA GLN A 203 -2.46 -17.42 10.41
C GLN A 203 -2.52 -16.70 11.77
N GLU A 204 -2.17 -15.41 11.83
CA GLU A 204 -2.09 -14.64 13.08
C GLU A 204 -1.31 -15.35 14.20
N ALA A 205 -0.21 -15.99 13.81
CA ALA A 205 0.68 -16.76 14.65
C ALA A 205 2.15 -16.41 14.38
N ALA A 206 3.05 -16.97 15.18
CA ALA A 206 4.48 -16.83 14.95
C ALA A 206 4.87 -17.45 13.60
N VAL A 207 5.63 -16.71 12.81
CA VAL A 207 6.02 -17.13 11.47
C VAL A 207 7.24 -18.05 11.55
N VAL A 208 7.09 -19.28 11.04
CA VAL A 208 8.15 -20.30 11.08
C VAL A 208 9.20 -20.06 9.99
N ARG A 209 8.80 -19.61 8.79
CA ARG A 209 9.71 -19.48 7.63
C ARG A 209 9.46 -18.22 6.81
N ARG A 210 10.02 -17.11 7.28
CA ARG A 210 9.88 -15.77 6.67
C ARG A 210 10.13 -15.77 5.15
N ILE A 211 9.10 -15.40 4.41
CA ILE A 211 9.20 -14.85 3.06
C ILE A 211 9.66 -13.41 3.24
N VAL A 212 10.85 -13.11 2.74
CA VAL A 212 11.35 -11.74 2.70
C VAL A 212 10.94 -11.15 1.36
N PRO A 213 9.77 -10.47 1.25
CA PRO A 213 9.51 -9.68 0.06
C PRO A 213 10.63 -8.64 -0.06
N PRO A 214 11.10 -8.32 -1.28
CA PRO A 214 11.97 -7.18 -1.50
C PRO A 214 11.37 -5.97 -0.80
N ASP A 215 12.19 -5.22 -0.06
CA ASP A 215 11.73 -4.12 0.78
C ASP A 215 10.70 -3.25 0.02
N PRO A 216 9.40 -3.32 0.38
CA PRO A 216 8.37 -2.57 -0.31
C PRO A 216 8.39 -1.09 0.11
N THR A 217 9.28 -0.69 1.04
CA THR A 217 9.31 0.67 1.57
C THR A 217 10.04 1.61 0.63
N GLY A 218 9.35 2.03 -0.43
CA GLY A 218 9.73 3.27 -1.10
C GLY A 218 9.58 4.47 -0.16
N GLU A 219 10.26 5.56 -0.51
CA GLU A 219 10.36 6.79 0.26
C GLU A 219 9.03 7.58 0.23
N VAL A 220 8.63 8.10 1.38
CA VAL A 220 7.58 9.11 1.46
C VAL A 220 8.24 10.48 1.36
N VAL A 221 7.86 11.28 0.36
CA VAL A 221 8.46 12.60 0.13
C VAL A 221 7.65 13.65 0.87
N HIS A 222 8.25 14.26 1.91
CA HIS A 222 7.64 15.36 2.67
C HIS A 222 8.03 16.71 2.08
N LEU A 223 7.07 17.40 1.46
CA LEU A 223 7.26 18.76 0.96
C LEU A 223 6.94 19.78 2.05
N THR A 224 7.95 20.47 2.56
CA THR A 224 7.85 21.28 3.80
C THR A 224 8.31 22.73 3.65
N ALA A 225 8.72 23.15 2.46
CA ALA A 225 9.22 24.51 2.19
C ALA A 225 8.10 25.36 1.58
N PRO A 226 7.45 26.27 2.34
CA PRO A 226 6.37 27.10 1.80
C PRO A 226 6.84 27.94 0.61
N GLY A 227 6.00 28.05 -0.43
CA GLY A 227 6.31 28.76 -1.67
C GLY A 227 7.23 27.97 -2.63
N SER A 228 7.57 26.73 -2.31
CA SER A 228 8.24 25.84 -3.27
C SER A 228 7.24 25.20 -4.24
N ARG A 229 7.76 24.70 -5.36
CA ARG A 229 7.00 23.97 -6.39
C ARG A 229 7.65 22.62 -6.68
N ALA A 230 6.86 21.56 -6.59
CA ALA A 230 7.22 20.22 -7.02
C ALA A 230 6.70 19.95 -8.44
N SER A 231 7.57 19.49 -9.35
CA SER A 231 7.25 19.22 -10.75
C SER A 231 7.86 17.91 -11.26
N LEU A 232 7.28 17.37 -12.33
CA LEU A 232 7.81 16.20 -13.04
C LEU A 232 8.92 16.61 -14.00
N SER A 233 10.09 15.98 -13.88
CA SER A 233 11.20 16.14 -14.83
C SER A 233 11.90 14.80 -15.05
N ARG A 234 11.86 14.28 -16.29
CA ARG A 234 12.52 13.01 -16.70
C ARG A 234 12.29 11.84 -15.74
N GLY A 235 11.03 11.61 -15.34
CA GLY A 235 10.64 10.53 -14.41
C GLY A 235 10.94 10.80 -12.93
N ARG A 236 11.34 12.03 -12.58
CA ARG A 236 11.67 12.42 -11.21
C ARG A 236 10.74 13.53 -10.72
N LEU A 237 10.44 13.53 -9.42
CA LEU A 237 9.92 14.69 -8.73
C LEU A 237 11.09 15.65 -8.48
N THR A 238 10.96 16.91 -8.90
CA THR A 238 11.94 17.97 -8.64
C THR A 238 11.27 19.10 -7.87
N VAL A 239 11.90 19.55 -6.77
CA VAL A 239 11.40 20.64 -5.92
C VAL A 239 12.29 21.87 -6.14
N VAL A 240 11.66 23.00 -6.44
CA VAL A 240 12.34 24.29 -6.66
C VAL A 240 11.70 25.37 -5.78
N GLN A 241 12.50 26.29 -5.27
CA GLN A 241 12.03 27.51 -4.59
C GLN A 241 12.78 28.71 -5.17
N GLY A 242 12.08 29.62 -5.83
CA GLY A 242 12.73 30.64 -6.67
C GLY A 242 13.52 29.97 -7.80
N ASP A 243 14.82 30.25 -7.89
CA ASP A 243 15.74 29.60 -8.83
C ASP A 243 16.52 28.43 -8.21
N GLU A 244 16.33 28.16 -6.92
CA GLU A 244 17.08 27.14 -6.20
C GLU A 244 16.39 25.77 -6.28
N LYS A 245 17.13 24.75 -6.73
CA LYS A 245 16.67 23.36 -6.71
C LYS A 245 16.91 22.74 -5.34
N LEU A 246 15.84 22.55 -4.57
CA LEU A 246 15.88 22.00 -3.22
C LEU A 246 16.06 20.47 -3.18
N ALA A 247 15.40 19.74 -4.10
CA ALA A 247 15.42 18.27 -4.08
C ALA A 247 15.11 17.64 -5.45
N SER A 248 15.54 16.38 -5.65
CA SER A 248 15.14 15.58 -6.81
C SER A 248 15.10 14.08 -6.51
N VAL A 249 13.91 13.48 -6.53
CA VAL A 249 13.65 12.08 -6.14
C VAL A 249 13.08 11.31 -7.34
N PRO A 250 13.58 10.10 -7.68
CA PRO A 250 12.98 9.27 -8.73
C PRO A 250 11.58 8.80 -8.30
N LEU A 251 10.59 8.89 -9.19
CA LEU A 251 9.22 8.47 -8.86
C LEU A 251 9.13 6.97 -8.55
N GLU A 252 10.01 6.17 -9.13
CA GLU A 252 10.10 4.72 -8.93
C GLU A 252 10.49 4.34 -7.51
N ARG A 253 11.11 5.27 -6.76
CA ARG A 253 11.47 5.06 -5.35
C ARG A 253 10.41 5.56 -4.39
N MET A 254 9.40 6.27 -4.87
CA MET A 254 8.43 6.94 -4.01
C MET A 254 7.23 6.04 -3.74
N THR A 255 6.68 6.09 -2.53
CA THR A 255 5.40 5.44 -2.19
C THR A 255 4.27 6.44 -1.97
N ALA A 256 4.59 7.69 -1.62
CA ALA A 256 3.63 8.78 -1.48
C ALA A 256 4.32 10.15 -1.47
N VAL A 257 3.51 11.20 -1.60
CA VAL A 257 3.92 12.59 -1.33
C VAL A 257 3.05 13.16 -0.22
N VAL A 258 3.66 13.77 0.79
CA VAL A 258 2.95 14.50 1.85
C VAL A 258 3.30 15.98 1.75
N VAL A 259 2.29 16.81 1.53
CA VAL A 259 2.42 18.25 1.34
C VAL A 259 2.11 18.97 2.64
N HIS A 260 3.05 19.77 3.16
CA HIS A 260 2.89 20.49 4.41
C HIS A 260 2.79 22.00 4.16
N GLY A 261 1.59 22.54 4.34
CA GLY A 261 1.32 23.96 4.10
C GLY A 261 1.27 24.31 2.62
N ASN A 262 1.73 25.51 2.28
CA ASN A 262 1.56 26.08 0.94
C ASN A 262 2.72 25.67 0.03
N VAL A 263 2.61 24.50 -0.60
CA VAL A 263 3.56 24.00 -1.62
C VAL A 263 2.78 23.61 -2.87
N ASP A 264 3.27 24.04 -4.03
CA ASP A 264 2.61 23.78 -5.31
C ASP A 264 3.04 22.44 -5.89
N LEU A 265 2.08 21.67 -6.43
CA LEU A 265 2.37 20.51 -7.26
C LEU A 265 1.93 20.81 -8.70
N SER A 266 2.79 20.55 -9.68
CA SER A 266 2.41 20.72 -11.08
C SER A 266 1.35 19.70 -11.50
N GLY A 267 0.43 20.08 -12.39
CA GLY A 267 -0.59 19.15 -12.90
C GLY A 267 -0.01 17.90 -13.57
N ALA A 268 1.14 18.04 -14.23
CA ALA A 268 1.87 16.91 -14.81
C ALA A 268 2.34 15.91 -13.74
N LEU A 269 2.84 16.39 -12.59
CA LEU A 269 3.24 15.54 -11.47
C LEU A 269 2.01 14.84 -10.85
N LEU A 270 0.91 15.57 -10.62
CA LEU A 270 -0.32 15.00 -10.08
C LEU A 270 -0.89 13.89 -10.97
N ARG A 271 -0.95 14.13 -12.29
CA ARG A 271 -1.41 13.13 -13.27
C ARG A 271 -0.54 11.88 -13.24
N GLU A 272 0.78 12.05 -13.23
CA GLU A 272 1.73 10.93 -13.18
C GLU A 272 1.62 10.15 -11.86
N MET A 273 1.44 10.83 -10.73
CA MET A 273 1.20 10.21 -9.43
C MET A 273 -0.08 9.36 -9.44
N MET A 274 -1.20 9.91 -9.90
CA MET A 274 -2.47 9.16 -10.01
C MET A 274 -2.37 7.96 -10.95
N TRP A 275 -1.68 8.12 -12.09
CA TRP A 275 -1.44 7.03 -13.04
C TRP A 275 -0.64 5.87 -12.43
N ARG A 276 0.36 6.20 -11.61
CA ARG A 276 1.20 5.22 -10.90
C ARG A 276 0.57 4.66 -9.63
N GLY A 277 -0.57 5.19 -9.19
CA GLY A 277 -1.17 4.84 -7.90
C GLY A 277 -0.35 5.34 -6.71
N LEU A 278 0.37 6.45 -6.86
CA LEU A 278 1.10 7.11 -5.78
C LEU A 278 0.17 8.10 -5.06
N PRO A 279 -0.33 7.80 -3.86
CA PRO A 279 -1.21 8.72 -3.14
C PRO A 279 -0.48 10.00 -2.74
N GLY A 280 -1.21 11.11 -2.81
CA GLY A 280 -0.80 12.41 -2.27
C GLY A 280 -1.63 12.73 -1.03
N VAL A 281 -1.02 13.26 0.03
CA VAL A 281 -1.73 13.73 1.24
C VAL A 281 -1.39 15.19 1.49
N TRP A 282 -2.40 16.04 1.66
CA TRP A 282 -2.25 17.46 1.95
C TRP A 282 -2.51 17.73 3.41
N CYS A 283 -1.58 18.44 4.04
CA CYS A 283 -1.65 18.86 5.43
C CYS A 283 -1.52 20.38 5.51
N THR A 284 -2.18 20.98 6.50
CA THR A 284 -1.92 22.38 6.87
C THR A 284 -0.50 22.53 7.39
N GLY A 285 -0.01 23.78 7.51
CA GLY A 285 1.25 24.07 8.19
C GLY A 285 1.29 23.67 9.67
N THR A 286 0.14 23.30 10.26
CA THR A 286 -0.02 22.77 11.63
C THR A 286 -0.19 21.25 11.66
N GLY A 287 0.00 20.55 10.54
CA GLY A 287 -0.02 19.09 10.44
C GLY A 287 -1.42 18.49 10.27
N ARG A 288 -2.49 19.29 10.22
CA ARG A 288 -3.85 18.78 10.01
C ARG A 288 -4.03 18.31 8.58
N VAL A 289 -4.41 17.06 8.38
CA VAL A 289 -4.79 16.54 7.06
C VAL A 289 -6.02 17.30 6.52
N VAL A 290 -5.89 17.81 5.29
CA VAL A 290 -6.91 18.58 4.57
C VAL A 290 -7.58 17.72 3.50
N GLY A 291 -6.81 16.85 2.84
CA GLY A 291 -7.31 15.97 1.80
C GLY A 291 -6.23 15.06 1.25
N TRP A 292 -6.60 14.25 0.28
CA TRP A 292 -5.69 13.34 -0.41
C TRP A 292 -6.11 13.21 -1.89
N THR A 293 -5.20 12.71 -2.71
CA THR A 293 -5.46 12.34 -4.11
C THR A 293 -5.13 10.89 -4.32
N ASN A 294 -5.96 10.20 -5.10
CA ASN A 294 -5.73 8.82 -5.52
C ASN A 294 -6.11 8.63 -6.99
N GLY A 295 -5.60 7.58 -7.63
CA GLY A 295 -6.03 7.20 -8.98
C GLY A 295 -7.49 6.75 -9.01
N VAL A 296 -8.13 6.91 -10.17
CA VAL A 296 -9.53 6.49 -10.40
C VAL A 296 -9.67 4.96 -10.23
N ARG A 297 -8.70 4.20 -10.74
CA ARG A 297 -8.64 2.75 -10.53
C ARG A 297 -7.97 2.49 -9.19
N SER A 298 -8.75 2.01 -8.23
CA SER A 298 -8.29 1.65 -6.89
C SER A 298 -8.70 0.20 -6.59
N PRO A 299 -7.84 -0.59 -5.92
CA PRO A 299 -8.10 -2.00 -5.73
C PRO A 299 -9.32 -2.25 -4.83
N ASN A 300 -9.77 -3.50 -4.82
CA ASN A 300 -10.69 -4.07 -3.83
C ASN A 300 -12.05 -3.36 -3.72
N GLY A 301 -12.62 -2.89 -4.84
CA GLY A 301 -13.91 -2.20 -4.86
C GLY A 301 -15.05 -2.96 -4.16
N GLY A 302 -15.13 -4.28 -4.35
CA GLY A 302 -16.12 -5.13 -3.66
C GLY A 302 -15.91 -5.23 -2.15
N ALA A 303 -14.66 -5.28 -1.68
CA ALA A 303 -14.37 -5.26 -0.25
C ALA A 303 -14.64 -3.88 0.37
N ARG A 304 -14.41 -2.80 -0.38
CA ARG A 304 -14.81 -1.44 0.02
C ARG A 304 -16.31 -1.32 0.19
N PHE A 305 -17.12 -1.92 -0.68
CA PHE A 305 -18.56 -1.97 -0.49
C PHE A 305 -18.93 -2.66 0.84
N ARG A 306 -18.38 -3.85 1.09
CA ARG A 306 -18.56 -4.58 2.36
C ARG A 306 -18.09 -3.79 3.58
N GLN A 307 -17.07 -2.96 3.43
CA GLN A 307 -16.59 -2.09 4.51
C GLN A 307 -17.71 -1.21 5.07
N PHE A 308 -18.52 -0.61 4.19
CA PHE A 308 -19.65 0.23 4.62
C PHE A 308 -20.73 -0.58 5.32
N GLU A 309 -21.02 -1.80 4.86
CA GLU A 309 -21.96 -2.71 5.52
C GLU A 309 -21.50 -3.07 6.94
N VAL A 310 -20.22 -3.44 7.08
CA VAL A 310 -19.61 -3.80 8.35
C VAL A 310 -19.55 -2.59 9.30
N ALA A 311 -19.22 -1.41 8.78
CA ALA A 311 -19.23 -0.16 9.55
C ALA A 311 -20.64 0.21 10.05
N ALA A 312 -21.68 -0.06 9.26
CA ALA A 312 -23.06 0.19 9.66
C ALA A 312 -23.57 -0.80 10.71
N GLN A 313 -23.15 -2.06 10.65
CA GLN A 313 -23.55 -3.11 11.59
C GLN A 313 -22.76 -3.07 12.91
N GLY A 314 -21.54 -2.54 12.88
CA GLY A 314 -20.62 -2.54 14.01
C GLY A 314 -19.89 -3.89 14.16
N ARG A 315 -18.63 -3.82 14.60
CA ARG A 315 -17.78 -4.99 14.88
C ARG A 315 -17.01 -4.77 16.18
N VAL A 316 -17.70 -5.03 17.28
CA VAL A 316 -17.15 -4.83 18.63
C VAL A 316 -15.87 -5.64 18.83
N ASP A 317 -15.78 -6.84 18.24
CA ASP A 317 -14.58 -7.68 18.29
C ASP A 317 -13.33 -7.00 17.71
N VAL A 318 -13.45 -6.30 16.58
CA VAL A 318 -12.32 -5.55 15.98
C VAL A 318 -12.05 -4.26 16.75
N ALA A 319 -13.11 -3.56 17.16
CA ALA A 319 -13.04 -2.36 17.99
C ALA A 319 -12.27 -2.59 19.31
N ARG A 320 -12.51 -3.73 19.98
CA ARG A 320 -11.79 -4.15 21.19
C ARG A 320 -10.29 -4.22 20.97
N GLU A 321 -9.87 -4.73 19.81
CA GLU A 321 -8.46 -4.91 19.48
C GLU A 321 -7.74 -3.57 19.23
N PHE A 322 -8.38 -2.61 18.55
CA PHE A 322 -7.85 -1.25 18.40
C PHE A 322 -7.65 -0.57 19.76
N ILE A 323 -8.66 -0.61 20.64
CA ILE A 323 -8.60 0.04 21.96
C ILE A 323 -7.63 -0.70 22.90
N ALA A 324 -7.63 -2.03 22.90
CA ALA A 324 -6.69 -2.80 23.71
C ALA A 324 -5.24 -2.53 23.29
N ALA A 325 -4.96 -2.43 21.98
CA ALA A 325 -3.66 -2.05 21.45
C ALA A 325 -3.24 -0.64 21.89
N LYS A 326 -4.14 0.34 21.77
CA LYS A 326 -3.92 1.71 22.26
C LYS A 326 -3.47 1.73 23.73
N ILE A 327 -4.28 1.16 24.61
CA ILE A 327 -4.05 1.17 26.07
C ILE A 327 -2.77 0.39 26.41
N SER A 328 -2.56 -0.76 25.77
CA SER A 328 -1.35 -1.57 25.99
C SER A 328 -0.09 -0.81 25.60
N ASN A 329 -0.12 -0.13 24.46
CA ASN A 329 1.05 0.60 23.97
C ASN A 329 1.32 1.86 24.78
N GLN A 330 0.28 2.54 25.28
CA GLN A 330 0.41 3.62 26.27
C GLN A 330 1.09 3.11 27.55
N ALA A 331 0.69 1.94 28.08
CA ALA A 331 1.35 1.33 29.24
C ALA A 331 2.84 1.03 28.97
N THR A 332 3.16 0.57 27.75
CA THR A 332 4.54 0.29 27.34
C THR A 332 5.37 1.57 27.24
N ILE A 333 4.84 2.65 26.68
CA ILE A 333 5.53 3.95 26.64
C ILE A 333 5.72 4.52 28.03
N LEU A 334 4.67 4.51 28.87
CA LEU A 334 4.75 4.95 30.26
C LEU A 334 5.89 4.22 30.99
N ARG A 335 5.96 2.89 30.88
CA ARG A 335 7.04 2.10 31.48
C ARG A 335 8.43 2.43 30.91
N ARG A 336 8.55 2.62 29.60
CA ARG A 336 9.86 2.86 28.93
C ARG A 336 10.47 4.21 29.28
N PHE A 337 9.64 5.22 29.56
CA PHE A 337 10.07 6.56 29.97
C PHE A 337 10.07 6.74 31.49
N GLY A 338 10.13 5.64 32.27
CA GLY A 338 10.28 5.70 33.73
C GLY A 338 9.01 6.10 34.49
N GLY A 339 7.83 5.96 33.89
CA GLY A 339 6.56 6.30 34.51
C GLY A 339 6.11 5.35 35.63
N ASP A 340 5.08 5.79 36.36
CA ASP A 340 4.56 5.16 37.57
C ASP A 340 4.11 3.70 37.36
N ALA A 341 4.74 2.76 38.07
CA ALA A 341 4.46 1.33 37.98
C ALA A 341 3.00 0.98 38.32
N SER A 342 2.36 1.73 39.22
CA SER A 342 0.95 1.52 39.58
C SER A 342 0.02 1.86 38.41
N VAL A 343 0.30 2.95 37.70
CA VAL A 343 -0.45 3.36 36.50
C VAL A 343 -0.18 2.40 35.34
N VAL A 344 1.06 1.92 35.17
CA VAL A 344 1.36 0.85 34.20
C VAL A 344 0.50 -0.39 34.48
N ALA A 345 0.39 -0.81 35.74
CA ALA A 345 -0.43 -1.96 36.13
C ALA A 345 -1.92 -1.72 35.88
N GLN A 346 -2.42 -0.51 36.19
CA GLN A 346 -3.78 -0.08 35.91
C GLN A 346 -4.09 -0.16 34.41
N LEU A 347 -3.25 0.41 33.55
CA LEU A 347 -3.44 0.37 32.09
C LEU A 347 -3.40 -1.06 31.54
N ARG A 348 -2.49 -1.91 32.03
CA ARG A 348 -2.46 -3.33 31.64
C ARG A 348 -3.72 -4.09 32.06
N SER A 349 -4.34 -3.72 33.18
CA SER A 349 -5.64 -4.26 33.57
C SER A 349 -6.75 -3.78 32.65
N ALA A 350 -6.77 -2.48 32.33
CA ALA A 350 -7.71 -1.90 31.38
C ALA A 350 -7.60 -2.54 29.98
N THR A 351 -6.39 -2.89 29.51
CA THR A 351 -6.20 -3.67 28.28
C THR A 351 -6.95 -5.00 28.31
N ARG A 352 -6.85 -5.77 29.41
CA ARG A 352 -7.54 -7.05 29.53
C ARG A 352 -9.06 -6.88 29.53
N MET A 353 -9.56 -5.86 30.25
CA MET A 353 -10.98 -5.54 30.28
C MET A 353 -11.50 -5.12 28.90
N ALA A 354 -10.73 -4.31 28.16
CA ALA A 354 -11.09 -3.87 26.81
C ALA A 354 -11.28 -5.07 25.86
N LEU A 355 -10.43 -6.10 25.94
CA LEU A 355 -10.54 -7.30 25.10
C LEU A 355 -11.82 -8.13 25.34
N THR A 356 -12.45 -7.96 26.50
CA THR A 356 -13.66 -8.71 26.88
C THR A 356 -14.91 -7.81 26.98
N ALA A 357 -14.80 -6.52 26.66
CA ALA A 357 -15.88 -5.55 26.85
C ALA A 357 -17.10 -5.88 25.98
N PRO A 358 -18.27 -6.21 26.53
CA PRO A 358 -19.43 -6.71 25.78
C PRO A 358 -19.97 -5.70 24.76
N THR A 359 -19.88 -4.41 25.04
CA THR A 359 -20.48 -3.33 24.22
C THR A 359 -19.47 -2.22 23.91
N GLU A 360 -19.75 -1.45 22.87
CA GLU A 360 -18.96 -0.26 22.52
C GLU A 360 -18.98 0.78 23.63
N GLN A 361 -20.11 0.97 24.31
CA GLN A 361 -20.24 1.92 25.40
C GLN A 361 -19.28 1.59 26.56
N GLU A 362 -19.20 0.32 26.94
CA GLU A 362 -18.27 -0.11 27.99
C GLU A 362 -16.82 0.04 27.53
N LEU A 363 -16.55 -0.30 26.26
CA LEU A 363 -15.23 -0.15 25.65
C LEU A 363 -14.75 1.32 25.67
N PHE A 364 -15.61 2.27 25.30
CA PHE A 364 -15.30 3.71 25.38
C PHE A 364 -15.11 4.19 26.83
N GLY A 365 -15.88 3.65 27.78
CA GLY A 365 -15.67 3.94 29.19
C GLY A 365 -14.31 3.49 29.71
N ILE A 366 -13.82 2.33 29.26
CA ILE A 366 -12.48 1.82 29.57
C ILE A 366 -11.41 2.70 28.91
N GLU A 367 -11.58 3.04 27.64
CA GLU A 367 -10.68 3.90 26.87
C GLU A 367 -10.51 5.27 27.52
N GLY A 368 -11.62 5.93 27.88
CA GLY A 368 -11.58 7.26 28.48
C GLY A 368 -10.82 7.29 29.81
N ARG A 369 -11.10 6.34 30.71
CA ARG A 369 -10.38 6.23 32.00
C ARG A 369 -8.88 5.96 31.80
N ALA A 370 -8.53 5.09 30.84
CA ALA A 370 -7.15 4.79 30.53
C ALA A 370 -6.42 6.02 29.93
N ALA A 371 -7.08 6.75 29.03
CA ALA A 371 -6.53 7.95 28.42
C ALA A 371 -6.26 9.05 29.46
N THR A 372 -7.19 9.30 30.39
CA THR A 372 -7.00 10.23 31.51
C THR A 372 -5.80 9.81 32.35
N ALA A 373 -5.75 8.56 32.82
CA ALA A 373 -4.64 8.08 33.65
C ALA A 373 -3.26 8.19 32.96
N TYR A 374 -3.21 7.96 31.65
CA TYR A 374 -2.00 8.12 30.85
C TYR A 374 -1.58 9.58 30.71
N PHE A 375 -2.49 10.47 30.27
CA PHE A 375 -2.14 11.88 30.02
C PHE A 375 -1.89 12.67 31.30
N ASP A 376 -2.51 12.31 32.43
CA ASP A 376 -2.22 12.87 33.75
C ASP A 376 -0.77 12.60 34.21
N ARG A 377 -0.14 11.55 33.67
CA ARG A 377 1.27 11.20 33.96
C ARG A 377 2.23 11.62 32.87
N PHE A 378 1.73 12.08 31.72
CA PHE A 378 2.56 12.41 30.56
C PHE A 378 3.63 13.48 30.83
N PRO A 379 3.36 14.58 31.56
CA PRO A 379 4.40 15.56 31.90
C PRO A 379 5.55 14.98 32.71
N ARG A 380 5.28 13.96 33.54
CA ARG A 380 6.29 13.30 34.38
C ARG A 380 7.23 12.37 33.60
N LEU A 381 6.97 12.17 32.30
CA LEU A 381 7.85 11.43 31.40
C LEU A 381 8.94 12.33 30.80
N LEU A 382 8.85 13.64 31.02
CA LEU A 382 9.90 14.58 30.67
C LEU A 382 11.07 14.44 31.67
N SER A 383 12.29 14.44 31.16
CA SER A 383 13.48 14.42 32.01
C SER A 383 13.69 15.77 32.70
N ASP A 384 14.40 15.79 33.83
CA ASP A 384 14.73 17.01 34.59
C ASP A 384 15.53 18.06 33.77
N ALA A 385 16.15 17.65 32.67
CA ALA A 385 16.84 18.57 31.74
C ALA A 385 15.89 19.40 30.86
N VAL A 386 14.61 19.01 30.76
CA VAL A 386 13.59 19.76 30.02
C VAL A 386 13.07 20.87 30.92
N ASP A 387 12.86 22.07 30.36
CA ASP A 387 12.26 23.18 31.11
C ASP A 387 10.93 22.75 31.74
N SER A 388 10.89 22.82 33.07
CA SER A 388 9.73 22.48 33.90
C SER A 388 8.44 23.20 33.48
N SER A 389 8.55 24.39 32.86
CA SER A 389 7.40 25.15 32.35
C SER A 389 6.62 24.38 31.29
N ILE A 390 7.29 23.57 30.46
CA ILE A 390 6.67 22.75 29.41
C ILE A 390 5.71 21.73 30.02
N GLY A 391 6.13 21.07 31.10
CA GLY A 391 5.29 20.12 31.83
C GLY A 391 4.19 20.80 32.64
N ALA A 392 4.50 21.92 33.29
CA ALA A 392 3.55 22.67 34.12
C ALA A 392 2.40 23.29 33.31
N ASN A 393 2.67 23.69 32.06
CA ASN A 393 1.69 24.27 31.15
C ASN A 393 0.80 23.23 30.46
N PHE A 394 1.02 21.93 30.68
CA PHE A 394 0.23 20.87 30.04
C PHE A 394 -1.11 20.67 30.76
N PRO A 395 -2.26 21.05 30.17
CA PRO A 395 -3.56 20.94 30.83
C PRO A 395 -4.15 19.51 30.73
N GLY A 396 -3.37 18.54 30.27
CA GLY A 396 -3.87 17.29 29.72
C GLY A 396 -4.00 17.34 28.19
N ARG A 397 -4.57 16.29 27.60
CA ARG A 397 -4.63 16.14 26.14
C ARG A 397 -5.66 17.09 25.52
N VAL A 398 -5.20 18.05 24.71
CA VAL A 398 -6.03 19.02 23.98
C VAL A 398 -5.81 18.90 22.47
N GLY A 399 -6.90 18.63 21.75
CA GLY A 399 -6.91 18.54 20.29
C GLY A 399 -6.84 19.91 19.60
N ARG A 400 -7.96 20.35 19.03
CA ARG A 400 -8.03 21.64 18.31
C ARG A 400 -7.90 22.80 19.29
N GLY A 401 -7.10 23.80 18.92
CA GLY A 401 -6.92 25.02 19.72
C GLY A 401 -5.89 24.88 20.84
N ALA A 402 -5.07 23.84 20.83
CA ALA A 402 -3.95 23.71 21.77
C ALA A 402 -3.02 24.93 21.71
N VAL A 403 -2.60 25.39 22.88
CA VAL A 403 -1.73 26.55 23.07
C VAL A 403 -0.43 26.19 23.80
N ASP A 404 -0.30 24.97 24.31
CA ASP A 404 0.91 24.43 24.93
C ASP A 404 1.77 23.63 23.94
N GLU A 405 3.07 23.59 24.18
CA GLU A 405 4.09 23.01 23.31
C GLU A 405 3.90 21.50 23.12
N LEU A 406 3.53 20.79 24.19
CA LEU A 406 3.33 19.34 24.16
C LEU A 406 2.14 18.97 23.28
N ASN A 407 0.97 19.58 23.48
CA ASN A 407 -0.17 19.31 22.62
C ASN A 407 0.06 19.80 21.20
N VAL A 408 0.76 20.92 20.98
CA VAL A 408 1.14 21.37 19.63
C VAL A 408 1.99 20.30 18.94
N ALA A 409 2.97 19.72 19.64
CA ALA A 409 3.80 18.62 19.15
C ALA A 409 3.01 17.33 18.89
N LEU A 410 2.20 16.88 19.85
CA LEU A 410 1.36 15.69 19.72
C LEU A 410 0.34 15.85 18.57
N ASN A 411 -0.33 16.99 18.47
CA ASN A 411 -1.29 17.26 17.40
C ASN A 411 -0.64 17.20 16.01
N TYR A 412 0.52 17.82 15.87
CA TYR A 412 1.26 17.79 14.60
C TYR A 412 1.68 16.36 14.24
N GLY A 413 2.26 15.63 15.21
CA GLY A 413 2.70 14.25 15.02
C GLY A 413 1.53 13.29 14.71
N TYR A 414 0.39 13.42 15.39
CA TYR A 414 -0.81 12.64 15.07
C TYR A 414 -1.39 12.98 13.71
N GLY A 415 -1.27 14.24 13.27
CA GLY A 415 -1.63 14.63 11.91
C GLY A 415 -0.75 13.96 10.85
N MET A 416 0.56 13.88 11.10
CA MET A 416 1.48 13.11 10.25
C MET A 416 1.14 11.62 10.22
N LEU A 417 0.92 11.03 11.39
CA LEU A 417 0.57 9.61 11.52
C LEU A 417 -0.76 9.32 10.82
N LEU A 418 -1.74 10.22 10.92
CA LEU A 418 -3.01 10.08 10.21
C LEU A 418 -2.80 10.04 8.69
N GLY A 419 -1.93 10.91 8.15
CA GLY A 419 -1.57 10.87 6.74
C GLY A 419 -0.95 9.54 6.32
N GLU A 420 -0.06 8.99 7.15
CA GLU A 420 0.58 7.70 6.91
C GLU A 420 -0.41 6.52 6.96
N VAL A 421 -1.37 6.55 7.89
CA VAL A 421 -2.42 5.54 7.97
C VAL A 421 -3.39 5.66 6.79
N ILE A 422 -3.77 6.88 6.39
CA ILE A 422 -4.58 7.12 5.17
C ILE A 422 -3.87 6.53 3.94
N ARG A 423 -2.55 6.76 3.79
CA ARG A 423 -1.75 6.18 2.71
C ARG A 423 -1.89 4.65 2.67
N ALA A 424 -1.73 3.98 3.82
CA ALA A 424 -1.85 2.53 3.92
C ALA A 424 -3.26 2.01 3.60
N VAL A 425 -4.30 2.69 4.12
CA VAL A 425 -5.71 2.37 3.84
C VAL A 425 -6.02 2.48 2.35
N LEU A 426 -5.60 3.58 1.71
CA LEU A 426 -5.77 3.81 0.27
C LEU A 426 -5.01 2.79 -0.59
N ALA A 427 -3.81 2.39 -0.16
CA ALA A 427 -3.01 1.37 -0.85
C ALA A 427 -3.70 -0.01 -0.84
N CYS A 428 -4.51 -0.30 0.19
CA CYS A 428 -5.34 -1.50 0.26
C CYS A 428 -6.70 -1.33 -0.45
N GLY A 429 -6.99 -0.17 -1.03
CA GLY A 429 -8.26 0.11 -1.70
C GLY A 429 -9.45 0.26 -0.75
N LEU A 430 -9.20 0.43 0.55
CA LEU A 430 -10.21 0.70 1.56
C LEU A 430 -10.59 2.19 1.55
N ASP A 431 -11.78 2.50 2.07
CA ASP A 431 -12.25 3.86 2.25
C ASP A 431 -11.82 4.42 3.63
N PRO A 432 -11.06 5.53 3.71
CA PRO A 432 -10.67 6.11 5.00
C PRO A 432 -11.84 6.53 5.91
N HIS A 433 -13.04 6.78 5.38
CA HIS A 433 -14.19 7.27 6.13
C HIS A 433 -15.06 6.19 6.77
N ALA A 434 -15.00 4.95 6.28
CA ALA A 434 -15.82 3.86 6.80
C ALA A 434 -15.12 3.13 7.96
N GLY A 435 -15.08 3.77 9.14
CA GLY A 435 -14.54 3.22 10.39
C GLY A 435 -15.54 2.40 11.19
N LEU A 436 -15.06 1.72 12.22
CA LEU A 436 -15.82 0.88 13.14
C LEU A 436 -16.07 1.53 14.50
N LEU A 437 -15.08 2.26 15.05
CA LEU A 437 -15.18 2.90 16.36
C LEU A 437 -15.63 4.36 16.24
N HIS A 438 -14.97 5.11 15.36
CA HIS A 438 -15.32 6.51 15.14
C HIS A 438 -16.53 6.60 14.20
N SER A 439 -17.64 7.18 14.68
CA SER A 439 -18.81 7.42 13.81
C SER A 439 -18.45 8.32 12.61
N PRO A 440 -18.94 8.01 11.40
CA PRO A 440 -18.74 8.84 10.21
C PRO A 440 -19.46 10.20 10.29
N GLY A 441 -20.36 10.42 11.28
CA GLY A 441 -21.26 11.58 11.38
C GLY A 441 -20.61 12.97 11.50
N ARG A 442 -19.29 13.08 11.40
CA ARG A 442 -18.56 14.37 11.32
C ARG A 442 -17.55 14.44 10.16
N ASN A 443 -17.75 13.65 9.10
CA ASN A 443 -16.92 13.63 7.89
C ASN A 443 -15.42 13.40 8.16
N LYS A 444 -15.10 12.68 9.25
CA LYS A 444 -13.73 12.35 9.62
C LYS A 444 -13.27 11.08 8.89
N PRO A 445 -11.98 10.89 8.63
CA PRO A 445 -11.45 9.62 8.13
C PRO A 445 -11.46 8.58 9.27
N ALA A 446 -12.64 8.07 9.60
CA ALA A 446 -12.88 7.25 10.78
C ALA A 446 -12.04 5.97 10.82
N LEU A 447 -11.96 5.21 9.72
CA LEU A 447 -11.14 3.99 9.69
C LEU A 447 -9.67 4.31 9.97
N ALA A 448 -9.16 5.39 9.36
CA ALA A 448 -7.79 5.80 9.58
C ALA A 448 -7.55 6.22 11.04
N LEU A 449 -8.53 6.85 11.69
CA LEU A 449 -8.44 7.20 13.12
C LEU A 449 -8.45 5.96 14.02
N ASP A 450 -9.27 4.97 13.71
CA ASP A 450 -9.37 3.68 14.41
C ASP A 450 -8.04 2.93 14.35
N LEU A 451 -7.55 2.69 13.12
CA LEU A 451 -6.30 1.97 12.88
C LEU A 451 -5.10 2.72 13.48
N MET A 452 -5.14 4.06 13.46
CA MET A 452 -4.11 4.90 14.06
C MET A 452 -3.98 4.71 15.58
N GLU A 453 -5.01 4.26 16.30
CA GLU A 453 -4.95 4.10 17.77
C GLU A 453 -3.83 3.15 18.22
N GLU A 454 -3.52 2.14 17.42
CA GLU A 454 -2.43 1.19 17.70
C GLU A 454 -1.05 1.85 17.69
N PHE A 455 -0.90 2.90 16.88
CA PHE A 455 0.39 3.47 16.51
C PHE A 455 0.70 4.80 17.19
N ARG A 456 -0.29 5.46 17.80
CA ARG A 456 -0.12 6.78 18.45
C ARG A 456 1.02 6.78 19.47
N ALA A 457 0.93 5.92 20.49
CA ALA A 457 1.93 5.84 21.54
C ALA A 457 3.33 5.40 21.02
N PRO A 458 3.48 4.28 20.30
CA PRO A 458 4.79 3.80 19.90
C PRO A 458 5.48 4.67 18.84
N LEU A 459 4.74 5.49 18.08
CA LEU A 459 5.33 6.34 17.04
C LEU A 459 5.36 7.81 17.44
N VAL A 460 4.21 8.41 17.76
CA VAL A 460 4.12 9.85 17.96
C VAL A 460 4.52 10.24 19.38
N ASP A 461 3.89 9.66 20.39
CA ASP A 461 4.17 10.02 21.79
C ASP A 461 5.65 9.80 22.12
N ALA A 462 6.18 8.65 21.71
CA ALA A 462 7.59 8.33 21.86
C ALA A 462 8.50 9.30 21.09
N ALA A 463 8.14 9.74 19.87
CA ALA A 463 8.93 10.72 19.13
C ALA A 463 8.92 12.10 19.81
N VAL A 464 7.76 12.54 20.30
CA VAL A 464 7.63 13.82 21.01
C VAL A 464 8.44 13.81 22.30
N LEU A 465 8.27 12.78 23.14
CA LEU A 465 9.03 12.64 24.39
C LEU A 465 10.54 12.57 24.12
N THR A 466 10.96 11.80 23.11
CA THR A 466 12.38 11.73 22.71
C THR A 466 12.90 13.10 22.27
N ALA A 467 12.13 13.85 21.48
CA ALA A 467 12.55 15.15 20.98
C ALA A 467 12.73 16.18 22.10
N PHE A 468 11.86 16.17 23.12
CA PHE A 468 12.05 17.01 24.31
C PHE A 468 13.22 16.52 25.18
N ASN A 469 13.23 15.25 25.58
CA ASN A 469 14.22 14.71 26.52
C ASN A 469 15.66 14.75 25.99
N ASN A 470 15.85 14.64 24.67
CA ASN A 470 17.17 14.73 24.05
C ASN A 470 17.56 16.16 23.65
N GLY A 471 16.74 17.17 23.98
CA GLY A 471 16.98 18.56 23.59
C GLY A 471 16.93 18.81 22.08
N GLU A 472 16.29 17.93 21.30
CA GLU A 472 16.07 18.17 19.86
C GLU A 472 15.11 19.35 19.65
N PHE A 473 14.18 19.56 20.58
CA PHE A 473 13.41 20.78 20.71
C PHE A 473 14.11 21.77 21.63
N GLY A 474 14.76 22.79 21.05
CA GLY A 474 15.25 23.97 21.78
C GLY A 474 14.35 25.20 21.59
N GLU A 475 14.80 26.36 22.06
CA GLU A 475 14.09 27.66 21.99
C GLU A 475 13.59 28.00 20.58
N ARG A 476 14.35 27.62 19.55
CA ARG A 476 14.00 27.88 18.14
C ARG A 476 12.88 27.00 17.60
N SER A 477 12.39 26.04 18.36
CA SER A 477 11.39 25.06 17.92
C SER A 477 9.97 25.61 17.97
N PHE A 478 9.73 26.50 18.93
CA PHE A 478 8.43 27.11 19.17
C PHE A 478 8.54 28.63 19.12
N THR A 479 7.45 29.27 18.71
CA THR A 479 7.21 30.70 18.91
C THR A 479 5.95 30.87 19.73
N HIS A 480 5.94 31.87 20.61
CA HIS A 480 4.79 32.19 21.44
C HIS A 480 4.18 33.49 20.96
N VAL A 481 2.92 33.42 20.53
CA VAL A 481 2.16 34.59 20.09
C VAL A 481 0.94 34.70 20.98
N LEU A 482 0.83 35.81 21.73
CA LEU A 482 -0.24 36.03 22.71
C LEU A 482 -0.40 34.86 23.70
N GLY A 483 0.72 34.29 24.16
CA GLY A 483 0.74 33.16 25.09
C GLY A 483 0.49 31.78 24.47
N GLY A 484 0.20 31.69 23.16
CA GLY A 484 0.02 30.42 22.47
C GLY A 484 1.28 29.95 21.73
N ALA A 485 1.73 28.73 22.03
CA ALA A 485 2.82 28.07 21.34
C ALA A 485 2.44 27.71 19.89
N ARG A 486 3.39 27.90 18.97
CA ARG A 486 3.30 27.49 17.57
C ARG A 486 4.63 26.94 17.11
N PHE A 487 4.60 25.93 16.24
CA PHE A 487 5.83 25.43 15.65
C PHE A 487 6.46 26.44 14.70
N THR A 488 7.78 26.61 14.82
CA THR A 488 8.60 27.18 13.75
C THR A 488 8.86 26.16 12.64
N GLN A 489 9.39 26.60 11.50
CA GLN A 489 9.85 25.67 10.46
C GLN A 489 10.95 24.73 10.97
N HIS A 490 11.80 25.19 11.89
CA HIS A 490 12.84 24.37 12.51
C HIS A 490 12.22 23.26 13.37
N GLY A 491 11.31 23.61 14.28
CA GLY A 491 10.62 22.64 15.15
C GLY A 491 9.83 21.60 14.35
N ARG A 492 9.12 22.03 13.30
CA ARG A 492 8.43 21.09 12.39
C ARG A 492 9.38 20.09 11.76
N ARG A 493 10.50 20.55 11.19
CA ARG A 493 11.47 19.66 10.55
C ARG A 493 12.05 18.65 11.55
N LYS A 494 12.34 19.07 12.79
CA LYS A 494 12.80 18.17 13.85
C LYS A 494 11.77 17.09 14.18
N LEU A 495 10.50 17.49 14.38
CA LEU A 495 9.43 16.53 14.64
C LEU A 495 9.21 15.58 13.46
N ILE A 496 9.19 16.09 12.23
CA ILE A 496 9.04 15.27 11.02
C ILE A 496 10.14 14.22 10.97
N SER A 497 11.40 14.63 11.10
CA SER A 497 12.54 13.70 11.11
C SER A 497 12.47 12.71 12.28
N GLY A 498 11.98 13.12 13.45
CA GLY A 498 11.78 12.23 14.60
C GLY A 498 10.74 11.14 14.34
N VAL A 499 9.57 11.51 13.81
CA VAL A 499 8.50 10.56 13.47
C VAL A 499 8.92 9.64 12.32
N GLU A 500 9.55 10.19 11.27
CA GLU A 500 10.07 9.40 10.14
C GLU A 500 11.11 8.38 10.56
N ARG A 501 12.08 8.77 11.42
CA ARG A 501 13.05 7.83 12.01
C ARG A 501 12.36 6.66 12.69
N ARG A 502 11.28 6.90 13.44
CA ARG A 502 10.52 5.83 14.09
C ARG A 502 9.75 4.97 13.11
N LEU A 503 9.15 5.55 12.08
CA LEU A 503 8.43 4.79 11.03
C LEU A 503 9.33 3.79 10.30
N VAL A 504 10.59 4.15 10.04
CA VAL A 504 11.57 3.25 9.40
C VAL A 504 12.32 2.36 10.38
N THR A 505 12.19 2.58 11.69
CA THR A 505 12.82 1.70 12.69
C THR A 505 12.14 0.34 12.68
N GLU A 506 12.94 -0.72 12.67
CA GLU A 506 12.46 -2.08 12.80
C GLU A 506 12.14 -2.47 14.26
N PHE A 507 11.05 -3.20 14.44
CA PHE A 507 10.69 -3.83 15.70
C PHE A 507 10.32 -5.31 15.48
N MET A 508 10.38 -6.09 16.56
CA MET A 508 9.87 -7.46 16.57
C MET A 508 8.35 -7.42 16.63
N HIS A 509 7.66 -7.87 15.57
CA HIS A 509 6.21 -7.89 15.55
C HIS A 509 5.67 -8.88 16.59
N PRO A 510 4.77 -8.48 17.51
CA PRO A 510 4.39 -9.29 18.67
C PRO A 510 3.60 -10.56 18.30
N VAL A 511 2.88 -10.55 17.16
CA VAL A 511 2.16 -11.73 16.66
C VAL A 511 3.08 -12.59 15.79
N PHE A 512 3.58 -12.03 14.69
CA PHE A 512 4.37 -12.76 13.68
C PHE A 512 5.80 -13.14 14.10
N GLN A 513 6.35 -12.56 15.17
CA GLN A 513 7.68 -12.89 15.72
C GLN A 513 8.84 -12.74 14.71
N TYR A 514 8.74 -11.76 13.80
CA TYR A 514 9.86 -11.34 12.95
C TYR A 514 10.01 -9.81 12.92
N ARG A 515 11.17 -9.34 12.46
CA ARG A 515 11.49 -7.90 12.35
C ARG A 515 10.85 -7.24 11.13
N MET A 516 10.11 -6.16 11.34
CA MET A 516 9.59 -5.29 10.28
C MET A 516 9.64 -3.82 10.70
N THR A 517 9.64 -2.91 9.73
CA THR A 517 9.49 -1.48 10.01
C THR A 517 8.08 -1.16 10.48
N TRP A 518 7.93 -0.10 11.26
CA TRP A 518 6.61 0.38 11.69
C TRP A 518 5.74 0.82 10.52
N ARG A 519 6.31 1.47 9.51
CA ARG A 519 5.63 1.81 8.25
C ARG A 519 5.02 0.58 7.60
N ARG A 520 5.78 -0.52 7.55
CA ARG A 520 5.27 -1.78 7.00
C ARG A 520 4.18 -2.38 7.87
N ALA A 521 4.32 -2.30 9.20
CA ALA A 521 3.30 -2.79 10.13
C ALA A 521 1.95 -2.06 9.94
N ILE A 522 1.94 -0.75 9.68
CA ILE A 522 0.70 0.00 9.39
C ILE A 522 -0.01 -0.56 8.16
N GLU A 523 0.72 -0.80 7.06
CA GLU A 523 0.14 -1.41 5.85
C GLU A 523 -0.33 -2.84 6.10
N VAL A 524 0.47 -3.65 6.81
CA VAL A 524 0.09 -5.02 7.17
C VAL A 524 -1.21 -5.02 7.96
N GLN A 525 -1.37 -4.15 8.96
CA GLN A 525 -2.62 -4.07 9.73
C GLN A 525 -3.82 -3.63 8.88
N ALA A 526 -3.65 -2.68 7.96
CA ALA A 526 -4.70 -2.33 6.99
C ALA A 526 -5.09 -3.54 6.10
N ARG A 527 -4.12 -4.36 5.69
CA ARG A 527 -4.37 -5.59 4.90
C ARG A 527 -5.00 -6.72 5.72
N MET A 528 -4.65 -6.86 7.00
CA MET A 528 -5.30 -7.80 7.91
C MET A 528 -6.77 -7.41 8.12
N PHE A 529 -7.04 -6.11 8.28
CA PHE A 529 -8.40 -5.59 8.34
C PHE A 529 -9.19 -5.84 7.04
N LEU A 530 -8.59 -5.60 5.87
CA LEU A 530 -9.18 -5.98 4.57
C LEU A 530 -9.53 -7.47 4.53
N GLY A 531 -8.67 -8.34 5.07
CA GLY A 531 -8.93 -9.77 5.18
C GLY A 531 -10.18 -10.09 6.03
N VAL A 532 -10.46 -9.31 7.07
CA VAL A 532 -11.66 -9.49 7.88
C VAL A 532 -12.91 -9.09 7.10
N LEU A 533 -12.81 -8.07 6.23
CA LEU A 533 -13.90 -7.61 5.38
C LEU A 533 -14.21 -8.55 4.20
N ASP A 534 -13.19 -9.20 3.64
CA ASP A 534 -13.38 -10.17 2.54
C ASP A 534 -13.55 -11.62 3.02
N GLY A 535 -13.49 -11.85 4.33
CA GLY A 535 -13.67 -13.16 4.97
C GLY A 535 -12.46 -14.09 4.85
N THR A 536 -11.32 -13.60 4.34
CA THR A 536 -10.08 -14.36 4.24
C THR A 536 -9.27 -14.35 5.54
N GLN A 537 -9.70 -13.55 6.51
CA GLN A 537 -9.15 -13.48 7.86
C GLN A 537 -10.30 -13.63 8.87
N PRO A 538 -10.24 -14.59 9.81
CA PRO A 538 -11.31 -14.79 10.79
C PRO A 538 -11.36 -13.70 11.86
N THR A 539 -10.19 -13.23 12.30
CA THR A 539 -10.02 -12.29 13.43
C THR A 539 -9.01 -11.22 13.09
N TYR A 540 -9.16 -10.06 13.73
CA TYR A 540 -8.15 -9.00 13.71
C TYR A 540 -7.38 -9.02 15.03
N LYS A 541 -6.05 -8.90 15.00
CA LYS A 541 -5.22 -8.73 16.21
C LYS A 541 -4.41 -7.43 16.15
N GLY A 542 -4.74 -6.50 17.04
CA GLY A 542 -4.04 -5.24 17.19
C GLY A 542 -2.63 -5.40 17.75
N ILE A 543 -1.71 -4.55 17.31
CA ILE A 543 -0.29 -4.57 17.67
C ILE A 543 -0.12 -4.09 19.12
N ARG A 544 0.29 -5.01 19.99
CA ARG A 544 0.59 -4.76 21.40
C ARG A 544 2.07 -4.99 21.67
N VAL A 545 2.86 -3.91 21.69
CA VAL A 545 4.30 -4.00 21.96
C VAL A 545 4.61 -4.11 23.44
N ARG A 546 5.73 -4.77 23.76
CA ARG A 546 6.17 -5.03 25.13
C ARG A 546 7.29 -4.13 25.62
#